data_AF-A0A971TH84-F1
#
_entry.id   AF-A0A971TH84-F1
#
_cell.length_a   1.000
_cell.length_b   1.000
_cell.length_c   1.000
_cell.angle_alpha   90.00
_cell.angle_beta   90.00
_cell.angle_gamma   90.00
#
_symmetry.space_group_name_H-M   'P 1'
#
loop_
_entity.id
_entity.type
_entity.pdbx_description
1 polymer ?
#
loop_
_entity_poly.entity_id
_entity_poly.type
_entity_poly.pdbx_seq_one_letter_code
_entity_poly.pdbx_strand_id
1 'polypeptide(L)'
;MYDYITIPVFLTGLVYSAYNNNWTNIVAAVVVFAVFMVFALKGGIAGGDVKFTTALAVWFGYPAILYVLLLGSILAVVFGLFNYQRLGVLRERVIVFVKGLFFKLIYKVNITPAKQLPEEGICEEAVPFGTFMVIAAWVIYFMGVI
;
A
#
# COMPACT_ATOMS: atom_id res chain seq x y z
N MET A 1 5.88 13.70 -9.28
CA MET A 1 5.02 13.20 -10.38
C MET A 1 3.76 12.49 -9.86
N TYR A 2 3.83 11.66 -8.80
CA TYR A 2 2.67 10.92 -8.25
C TYR A 2 1.50 11.80 -7.77
N ASP A 3 1.75 12.91 -7.07
CA ASP A 3 0.66 13.75 -6.52
C ASP A 3 -0.26 14.36 -7.60
N TYR A 4 0.24 14.54 -8.84
CA TYR A 4 -0.54 15.11 -9.95
C TYR A 4 -1.64 14.20 -10.48
N ILE A 5 -1.54 12.88 -10.28
CA ILE A 5 -2.55 11.92 -10.74
C ILE A 5 -3.50 11.56 -9.58
N THR A 6 -2.95 11.41 -8.37
CA THR A 6 -3.74 11.00 -7.21
C THR A 6 -4.79 12.02 -6.81
N ILE A 7 -4.48 13.32 -6.90
CA ILE A 7 -5.41 14.40 -6.52
C ILE A 7 -6.60 14.48 -7.50
N PRO A 8 -6.42 14.52 -8.84
CA PRO A 8 -7.55 14.46 -9.77
C PRO A 8 -8.39 13.20 -9.63
N VAL A 9 -7.77 12.04 -9.44
CA VAL A 9 -8.51 10.76 -9.27
C VAL A 9 -9.36 10.80 -8.00
N PHE A 10 -8.82 11.31 -6.89
CA PHE A 10 -9.59 11.46 -5.65
C PHE A 10 -10.76 12.45 -5.83
N LEU A 11 -10.50 13.62 -6.41
CA LEU A 11 -11.53 14.66 -6.61
C LEU A 11 -12.66 14.18 -7.53
N THR A 12 -12.32 13.54 -8.66
CA THR A 12 -13.31 13.02 -9.60
C THR A 12 -14.15 11.90 -8.98
N GLY A 13 -13.53 11.00 -8.20
CA GLY A 13 -14.27 9.98 -7.46
C GLY A 13 -15.21 10.56 -6.40
N LEU A 14 -14.80 11.66 -5.75
CA LEU A 14 -15.61 12.31 -4.72
C LEU A 14 -16.84 12.97 -5.35
N VAL A 15 -16.65 13.69 -6.46
CA VAL A 15 -17.76 14.28 -7.23
C VAL A 15 -18.71 13.18 -7.72
N TYR A 16 -18.18 12.08 -8.24
CA TYR A 16 -19.00 10.94 -8.68
C TYR A 16 -19.81 10.31 -7.54
N SER A 17 -19.17 10.08 -6.39
CA SER A 17 -19.83 9.50 -5.21
C SER A 17 -20.88 10.43 -4.63
N ALA A 18 -20.62 11.73 -4.61
CA ALA A 18 -21.57 12.75 -4.18
C ALA A 18 -22.77 12.84 -5.14
N TYR A 19 -22.53 12.79 -6.46
CA TYR A 19 -23.58 12.83 -7.47
C TYR A 19 -24.53 11.62 -7.38
N ASN A 20 -23.97 10.43 -7.12
CA ASN A 20 -24.76 9.20 -6.97
C ASN A 20 -25.31 8.98 -5.56
N ASN A 21 -25.17 9.96 -4.64
CA ASN A 21 -25.53 9.84 -3.22
C ASN A 21 -24.94 8.60 -2.52
N ASN A 22 -23.78 8.12 -2.98
CA ASN A 22 -23.17 6.89 -2.49
C ASN A 22 -22.25 7.19 -1.31
N TRP A 23 -22.86 7.54 -0.16
CA TRP A 23 -22.16 7.93 1.06
C TRP A 23 -21.23 6.84 1.62
N THR A 24 -21.53 5.58 1.32
CA THR A 24 -20.70 4.43 1.69
C THR A 24 -19.29 4.51 1.12
N ASN A 25 -19.12 5.06 -0.09
CA ASN A 25 -17.82 5.20 -0.73
C ASN A 25 -16.96 6.27 -0.04
N ILE A 26 -17.60 7.37 0.38
CA ILE A 26 -16.94 8.45 1.12
C ILE A 26 -16.51 7.95 2.49
N VAL A 27 -17.40 7.23 3.20
CA VAL A 27 -17.08 6.62 4.50
C VAL A 27 -15.96 5.60 4.35
N ALA A 28 -16.00 4.74 3.34
CA ALA A 28 -14.95 3.77 3.06
C ALA A 28 -13.60 4.45 2.83
N ALA A 29 -13.57 5.57 2.09
CA ALA A 29 -12.35 6.34 1.87
C ALA A 29 -11.78 6.95 3.16
N VAL A 30 -12.64 7.51 4.02
CA VAL A 30 -12.21 8.05 5.33
C VAL A 30 -11.63 6.95 6.21
N VAL A 31 -12.28 5.78 6.25
CA VAL A 31 -11.80 4.63 7.02
C VAL A 31 -10.46 4.12 6.50
N VAL A 32 -10.33 3.93 5.18
CA VAL A 32 -9.07 3.50 4.54
C VAL A 32 -7.96 4.50 4.82
N PHE A 33 -8.22 5.80 4.66
CA PHE A 33 -7.26 6.85 4.98
C PHE A 33 -6.81 6.79 6.44
N ALA A 34 -7.74 6.70 7.39
CA ALA A 34 -7.41 6.66 8.82
C ALA A 34 -6.55 5.44 9.17
N VAL A 35 -6.90 4.26 8.66
CA VAL A 35 -6.15 3.02 8.89
C VAL A 35 -4.73 3.12 8.31
N PHE A 36 -4.60 3.53 7.04
CA PHE A 36 -3.31 3.65 6.38
C PHE A 36 -2.44 4.78 6.96
N MET A 37 -3.05 5.86 7.42
CA MET A 37 -2.35 6.94 8.11
C MET A 37 -1.73 6.46 9.43
N VAL A 38 -2.43 5.64 10.21
CA VAL A 38 -1.86 5.02 11.43
C VAL A 38 -0.66 4.15 11.09
N PHE A 39 -0.70 3.39 9.99
CA PHE A 39 0.44 2.60 9.54
C PHE A 39 1.60 3.46 9.03
N ALA A 40 1.33 4.57 8.35
CA ALA A 40 2.33 5.52 7.91
C ALA A 40 3.04 6.20 9.10
N LEU A 41 2.29 6.60 10.13
CA LEU A 41 2.86 7.17 11.36
C LEU A 41 3.77 6.18 12.12
N LYS A 42 3.51 4.88 12.00
CA LYS A 42 4.38 3.82 12.53
C LYS A 42 5.60 3.52 11.66
N GLY A 43 5.79 4.25 10.55
CA GLY A 43 6.93 4.10 9.65
C GLY A 43 6.87 2.89 8.72
N GLY A 44 5.70 2.27 8.56
CA GLY A 44 5.54 1.05 7.75
C GLY A 44 5.16 1.28 6.29
N ILE A 45 4.58 2.43 5.95
CA ILE A 45 3.99 2.72 4.64
C ILE A 45 4.38 4.14 4.20
N ALA A 46 4.70 4.32 2.92
CA ALA A 46 4.99 5.64 2.36
C ALA A 46 3.71 6.47 2.23
N GLY A 47 3.80 7.79 2.50
CA GLY A 47 2.63 8.69 2.40
C GLY A 47 1.99 8.71 1.01
N GLY A 48 2.75 8.42 -0.06
CA GLY A 48 2.22 8.27 -1.41
C GLY A 48 1.21 7.12 -1.53
N ASP A 49 1.50 5.98 -0.90
CA ASP A 49 0.62 4.81 -0.92
C ASP A 49 -0.68 5.11 -0.17
N VAL A 50 -0.63 5.83 0.95
CA VAL A 50 -1.80 6.25 1.73
C VAL A 50 -2.75 7.10 0.86
N LYS A 51 -2.22 8.10 0.16
CA LYS A 51 -3.03 8.96 -0.72
C LYS A 51 -3.65 8.14 -1.85
N PHE A 52 -2.86 7.23 -2.43
CA PHE A 52 -3.30 6.43 -3.58
C PHE A 52 -4.39 5.42 -3.22
N THR A 53 -4.23 4.68 -2.13
CA THR A 53 -5.27 3.75 -1.65
C THR A 53 -6.55 4.47 -1.24
N THR A 54 -6.43 5.67 -0.68
CA THR A 54 -7.57 6.53 -0.36
C THR A 54 -8.30 6.99 -1.62
N ALA A 55 -7.57 7.38 -2.68
CA ALA A 55 -8.17 7.72 -3.97
C ALA A 55 -8.96 6.55 -4.57
N LEU A 56 -8.41 5.34 -4.54
CA LEU A 56 -9.12 4.14 -5.01
C LEU A 56 -10.34 3.82 -4.14
N ALA A 57 -10.27 4.03 -2.82
CA ALA A 57 -11.37 3.77 -1.91
C ALA A 57 -12.62 4.63 -2.21
N VAL A 58 -12.43 5.87 -2.66
CA VAL A 58 -13.54 6.74 -3.08
C VAL A 58 -14.26 6.20 -4.32
N TRP A 59 -13.55 5.53 -5.23
CA TRP A 59 -14.15 4.98 -6.45
C TRP A 59 -14.83 3.65 -6.21
N PHE A 60 -14.14 2.71 -5.56
CA PHE A 60 -14.59 1.33 -5.39
C PHE A 60 -15.56 1.20 -4.22
N GLY A 61 -15.37 1.97 -3.15
CA GLY A 61 -16.17 1.86 -1.93
C GLY A 61 -16.07 0.49 -1.26
N TYR A 62 -16.97 0.26 -0.31
CA TYR A 62 -17.11 -1.04 0.35
C TYR A 62 -18.13 -1.92 -0.37
N PRO A 63 -17.89 -3.23 -0.57
CA PRO A 63 -16.73 -4.01 -0.12
C PRO A 63 -15.57 -4.06 -1.13
N ALA A 64 -15.74 -3.53 -2.34
CA ALA A 64 -14.81 -3.73 -3.44
C ALA A 64 -13.37 -3.28 -3.16
N ILE A 65 -13.18 -2.20 -2.38
CA ILE A 65 -11.85 -1.71 -1.99
C ILE A 65 -11.04 -2.75 -1.21
N LEU A 66 -11.69 -3.63 -0.42
CA LEU A 66 -11.00 -4.67 0.32
C LEU A 66 -10.39 -5.70 -0.63
N TYR A 67 -11.10 -6.06 -1.70
CA TYR A 67 -10.56 -6.97 -2.72
C TYR A 67 -9.40 -6.34 -3.48
N VAL A 68 -9.48 -5.05 -3.81
CA VAL A 68 -8.39 -4.32 -4.47
C VAL A 68 -7.15 -4.28 -3.57
N LEU A 69 -7.31 -3.92 -2.30
CA LEU A 69 -6.22 -3.89 -1.32
C LEU A 69 -5.58 -5.27 -1.12
N LEU A 70 -6.41 -6.31 -1.00
CA LEU A 70 -5.95 -7.67 -0.77
C LEU A 70 -5.20 -8.21 -1.99
N LEU A 71 -5.77 -8.09 -3.19
CA LEU A 71 -5.15 -8.56 -4.42
C LEU A 71 -3.86 -7.78 -4.73
N GLY A 72 -3.89 -6.44 -4.61
CA GLY A 72 -2.73 -5.59 -4.83
C GLY A 72 -1.59 -5.89 -3.85
N SER A 73 -1.92 -6.14 -2.58
CA SER A 73 -0.92 -6.53 -1.57
C SER A 73 -0.33 -7.90 -1.85
N ILE A 74 -1.13 -8.89 -2.27
CA ILE A 74 -0.61 -10.22 -2.65
C ILE A 74 0.36 -10.10 -3.83
N LEU A 75 -0.01 -9.37 -4.89
CA LEU A 75 0.86 -9.16 -6.05
C LEU A 75 2.16 -8.45 -5.67
N ALA A 76 2.08 -7.42 -4.81
CA ALA A 76 3.25 -6.72 -4.30
C ALA A 76 4.17 -7.63 -3.49
N VAL A 77 3.62 -8.52 -2.64
CA VAL A 77 4.40 -9.49 -1.86
C VAL A 77 5.06 -10.52 -2.77
N VAL A 78 4.33 -11.08 -3.75
CA VAL A 78 4.87 -12.06 -4.69
C VAL A 78 6.01 -11.45 -5.51
N PHE A 79 5.82 -10.23 -6.01
CA PHE A 79 6.87 -9.52 -6.74
C PHE A 79 8.07 -9.18 -5.85
N GLY A 80 7.83 -8.69 -4.63
CA GLY A 80 8.89 -8.40 -3.67
C GLY A 80 9.70 -9.65 -3.35
N LEU A 81 9.05 -10.80 -3.16
CA LEU A 81 9.72 -12.07 -2.92
C LEU A 81 10.57 -12.50 -4.11
N PHE A 82 10.04 -12.39 -5.33
CA PHE A 82 10.78 -12.70 -6.55
C PHE A 82 11.99 -11.77 -6.75
N ASN A 83 11.83 -10.48 -6.47
CA ASN A 83 12.90 -9.50 -6.58
C ASN A 83 14.01 -9.78 -5.54
N TYR A 84 13.64 -10.15 -4.31
CA TYR A 84 14.62 -10.55 -3.30
C TYR A 84 15.33 -11.89 -3.62
N GLN A 85 14.65 -12.84 -4.29
CA GLN A 85 15.29 -14.04 -4.80
C GLN A 85 16.34 -13.68 -5.86
N ARG A 86 15.97 -12.82 -6.82
CA ARG A 86 16.86 -12.38 -7.90
C ARG A 86 18.10 -11.66 -7.39
N LEU A 87 17.95 -10.84 -6.36
CA LEU A 87 19.04 -10.06 -5.75
C LEU A 87 19.88 -10.88 -4.74
N GLY A 88 19.48 -12.11 -4.39
CA GLY A 88 20.22 -12.96 -3.44
C GLY A 88 20.19 -12.50 -1.97
N VAL A 89 19.57 -11.36 -1.68
CA VAL A 89 19.53 -10.71 -0.34
C VAL A 89 18.46 -11.28 0.60
N LEU A 90 17.64 -12.24 0.13
CA LEU A 90 16.57 -12.85 0.92
C LEU A 90 17.04 -13.36 2.29
N ARG A 91 18.15 -14.10 2.27
CA ARG A 91 18.68 -14.76 3.47
C ARG A 91 19.16 -13.74 4.50
N GLU A 92 19.84 -12.69 4.06
CA GLU A 92 20.25 -11.58 4.92
C GLU A 92 19.05 -10.87 5.54
N ARG A 93 18.02 -10.58 4.75
CA ARG A 93 16.83 -9.87 5.23
C ARG A 93 16.01 -10.71 6.22
N VAL A 94 15.87 -12.01 5.96
CA VAL A 94 15.23 -12.95 6.90
C VAL A 94 16.02 -13.05 8.20
N ILE A 95 17.35 -13.13 8.14
CA ILE A 95 18.21 -13.18 9.34
C ILE A 95 18.09 -11.87 10.13
N VAL A 96 18.10 -10.70 9.47
CA VAL A 96 17.91 -9.40 10.13
C VAL A 96 16.51 -9.31 10.76
N PHE A 97 15.47 -9.77 10.07
CA PHE A 97 14.11 -9.80 10.59
C PHE A 97 13.97 -10.74 11.81
N VAL A 98 14.51 -11.95 11.73
CA VAL A 98 14.49 -12.93 12.84
C VAL A 98 15.31 -12.43 14.03
N LYS A 99 16.49 -11.84 13.80
CA LYS A 99 17.26 -11.19 14.86
C LYS A 99 16.46 -10.05 15.48
N GLY A 100 15.86 -9.18 14.67
CA GLY A 100 15.01 -8.09 15.14
C GLY A 100 13.83 -8.59 15.99
N LEU A 101 13.19 -9.68 15.58
CA LEU A 101 12.11 -10.32 16.34
C LEU A 101 12.61 -10.92 17.65
N PHE A 102 13.76 -11.61 17.63
CA PHE A 102 14.39 -12.21 18.80
C PHE A 102 14.79 -11.15 19.84
N PHE A 103 15.43 -10.07 19.41
CA PHE A 103 15.78 -8.93 20.27
C PHE A 103 14.55 -8.21 20.82
N LYS A 104 13.49 -8.07 20.02
CA LYS A 104 12.21 -7.52 20.49
C LYS A 104 11.56 -8.42 21.53
N LEU A 105 11.61 -9.74 21.35
CA LEU A 105 10.96 -10.71 22.23
C LEU A 105 11.70 -10.84 23.58
N ILE A 106 13.05 -10.91 23.55
CA ILE A 106 13.86 -11.13 24.74
C ILE A 106 14.21 -9.82 25.45
N TYR A 107 14.64 -8.81 24.70
CA TYR A 107 15.18 -7.58 25.28
C TYR A 107 14.17 -6.42 25.27
N LYS A 108 13.00 -6.57 24.65
CA LYS A 108 12.01 -5.48 24.43
C LYS A 108 12.58 -4.25 23.72
N VAL A 109 13.75 -4.38 23.09
CA VAL A 109 14.38 -3.29 22.32
C VAL A 109 14.05 -3.50 20.84
N ASN A 110 13.49 -2.48 20.19
CA ASN A 110 13.29 -2.49 18.74
C ASN A 110 14.62 -2.14 18.06
N ILE A 111 15.34 -3.16 17.58
CA ILE A 111 16.52 -3.01 16.75
C ILE A 111 16.20 -3.58 15.37
N THR A 112 15.27 -2.95 14.66
CA THR A 112 15.15 -3.15 13.22
C THR A 112 15.91 -2.01 12.56
N PRO A 113 17.16 -2.22 12.09
CA PRO A 113 17.78 -1.26 11.21
C PRO A 113 16.98 -1.28 9.91
N ALA A 114 16.01 -0.37 9.79
CA ALA A 114 15.45 -0.06 8.49
C ALA A 114 16.62 0.49 7.68
N LYS A 115 17.06 -0.25 6.66
CA LYS A 115 17.98 0.28 5.64
C LYS A 115 17.33 1.56 5.16
N GLN A 116 17.87 2.70 5.60
CA GLN A 116 17.35 4.00 5.22
C GLN A 116 17.43 4.07 3.69
N LEU A 117 16.39 4.62 3.07
CA LEU A 117 16.40 4.89 1.63
C LEU A 117 17.70 5.68 1.34
N PRO A 118 18.52 5.27 0.35
CA PRO A 118 19.69 6.04 -0.03
C PRO A 118 19.24 7.47 -0.36
N GLU A 119 20.02 8.47 0.08
CA GLU A 119 19.66 9.89 -0.08
C GLU A 119 19.47 10.28 -1.55
N GLU A 120 20.06 9.52 -2.48
CA GLU A 120 19.84 9.62 -3.92
C GLU A 120 19.70 8.23 -4.56
N GLY A 121 18.64 8.05 -5.37
CA GLY A 121 18.42 6.85 -6.17
C GLY A 121 17.17 6.05 -5.81
N ILE A 122 16.68 5.26 -6.78
CA ILE A 122 15.59 4.30 -6.55
C ILE A 122 16.21 3.07 -5.89
N CYS A 123 15.73 2.68 -4.70
CA CYS A 123 16.11 1.39 -4.13
C CYS A 123 15.76 0.28 -5.13
N GLU A 124 16.75 -0.51 -5.56
CA GLU A 124 16.52 -1.68 -6.41
C GLU A 124 15.57 -2.71 -5.75
N GLU A 125 15.47 -2.64 -4.42
CA GLU A 125 14.59 -3.42 -3.57
C GLU A 125 13.18 -2.82 -3.42
N ALA A 126 12.92 -1.61 -3.92
CA ALA A 126 11.63 -0.95 -3.78
C ALA A 126 10.56 -1.67 -4.59
N VAL A 127 9.49 -2.08 -3.90
CA VAL A 127 8.31 -2.67 -4.54
C VAL A 127 7.42 -1.54 -5.04
N PRO A 128 7.07 -1.49 -6.33
CA PRO A 128 6.15 -0.48 -6.86
C PRO A 128 4.71 -0.81 -6.46
N PHE A 129 4.36 -0.57 -5.18
CA PHE A 129 3.07 -0.91 -4.60
C PHE A 129 1.89 -0.29 -5.37
N GLY A 130 1.99 0.99 -5.74
CA GLY A 130 0.98 1.67 -6.54
C GLY A 130 0.66 0.98 -7.87
N THR A 131 1.66 0.41 -8.55
CA THR A 131 1.45 -0.31 -9.82
C THR A 131 0.59 -1.55 -9.63
N PHE A 132 0.87 -2.35 -8.59
CA PHE A 132 0.06 -3.53 -8.29
C PHE A 132 -1.35 -3.18 -7.84
N MET A 133 -1.52 -2.07 -7.13
CA MET A 133 -2.84 -1.53 -6.78
C MET A 133 -3.65 -1.12 -8.01
N VAL A 134 -3.03 -0.51 -9.03
CA VAL A 134 -3.70 -0.19 -10.30
C VAL A 134 -4.13 -1.47 -11.04
N ILE A 135 -3.23 -2.46 -11.12
CA ILE A 135 -3.55 -3.75 -11.75
C ILE A 135 -4.72 -4.41 -11.03
N ALA A 136 -4.70 -4.42 -9.70
CA ALA A 136 -5.78 -4.97 -8.89
C ALA A 136 -7.10 -4.23 -9.10
N ALA A 137 -7.06 -2.89 -9.16
CA ALA A 137 -8.24 -2.07 -9.44
C ALA A 137 -8.89 -2.46 -10.78
N TRP A 138 -8.09 -2.60 -11.85
CA TRP A 138 -8.60 -3.03 -13.16
C TRP A 138 -9.16 -4.44 -13.14
N VAL A 139 -8.49 -5.39 -12.49
CA VAL A 139 -8.98 -6.78 -12.38
C VAL A 139 -10.34 -6.81 -11.67
N ILE A 140 -10.48 -6.14 -10.53
CA ILE A 140 -11.74 -6.10 -9.78
C ILE A 140 -12.84 -5.38 -10.56
N TYR A 141 -12.49 -4.31 -11.29
CA TYR A 141 -13.43 -3.63 -12.18
C TYR A 141 -13.95 -4.56 -13.29
N PHE A 142 -13.08 -5.30 -13.98
CA PHE A 142 -13.49 -6.23 -15.03
C PHE A 142 -14.23 -7.46 -14.51
N MET A 143 -14.04 -7.83 -13.25
CA MET A 143 -14.80 -8.91 -12.60
C MET A 143 -16.25 -8.51 -12.27
N GLY A 144 -16.64 -7.25 -12.49
CA GLY A 144 -18.02 -6.78 -12.26
C GLY A 144 -18.39 -6.71 -10.78
N VAL A 145 -17.42 -6.50 -9.90
CA VAL A 145 -17.61 -6.41 -8.44
C VAL A 145 -18.14 -5.02 -8.02
N ILE A 146 -18.39 -4.12 -8.99
CA ILE A 146 -18.73 -2.70 -8.83
C ILE A 146 -19.82 -2.33 -9.84
#